data_AF-A0A9D8R1A8-F1
#
_entry.id   AF-A0A9D8R1A8-F1
#
_cell.length_a   1.000
_cell.length_b   1.000
_cell.length_c   1.000
_cell.angle_alpha   90.00
_cell.angle_beta   90.00
_cell.angle_gamma   90.00
#
_symmetry.space_group_name_H-M   'P 1'
#
loop_
_entity.id
_entity.type
_entity.pdbx_description
1 polymer ?
#
loop_
_entity_poly.entity_id
_entity_poly.type
_entity_poly.pdbx_seq_one_letter_code
_entity_poly.pdbx_strand_id
1 'polypeptide(L)'
;MISVLSTNITSPLGFTTEQNYQAVLTGTSALKRYEGMWGLPEPFAASLFSEEQKAALVLDGFTRFESLAIRSVREALSHIQLDVASS
;
A
#
# COMPACT_ATOMS: atom_id res chain seq x y z
N MET A 1 -28.59 -2.58 -4.80
CA MET A 1 -27.44 -2.42 -5.72
C MET A 1 -26.25 -1.97 -4.88
N ILE A 2 -25.06 -2.55 -5.07
CA ILE A 2 -23.84 -2.18 -4.32
C ILE A 2 -22.91 -1.42 -5.28
N SER A 3 -22.38 -0.27 -4.86
CA SER A 3 -21.46 0.57 -5.64
C SER A 3 -20.15 0.80 -4.88
N VAL A 4 -19.03 0.82 -5.60
CA VAL A 4 -17.71 1.19 -5.07
C VAL A 4 -17.56 2.71 -5.18
N LEU A 5 -17.41 3.40 -4.06
CA LEU A 5 -17.31 4.87 -4.01
C LEU A 5 -15.86 5.38 -4.04
N SER A 6 -14.94 4.61 -3.48
CA SER A 6 -13.50 4.93 -3.48
C SER A 6 -12.69 3.67 -3.22
N THR A 7 -11.39 3.72 -3.56
CA THR A 7 -10.44 2.64 -3.34
C THR A 7 -9.09 3.20 -2.92
N ASN A 8 -8.33 2.40 -2.19
CA ASN A 8 -6.91 2.65 -2.02
C ASN A 8 -6.09 1.37 -2.03
N ILE A 9 -4.85 1.49 -2.50
CA ILE A 9 -3.83 0.47 -2.38
C ILE A 9 -2.52 1.10 -1.90
N THR A 10 -1.92 0.48 -0.88
CA THR A 10 -0.56 0.79 -0.43
C THR A 10 0.37 -0.31 -0.93
N SER A 11 1.27 0.00 -1.85
CA SER A 11 2.19 -0.95 -2.48
C SER A 11 3.62 -0.39 -2.53
N PRO A 12 4.62 -1.22 -2.85
CA PRO A 12 5.98 -0.75 -3.09
C PRO A 12 6.08 0.27 -4.26
N LEU A 13 5.08 0.34 -5.14
CA LEU A 13 5.01 1.29 -6.25
C LEU A 13 4.38 2.64 -5.89
N GLY A 14 3.71 2.74 -4.73
CA GLY A 14 3.01 3.94 -4.32
C GLY A 14 2.04 3.68 -3.16
N PHE A 15 1.75 4.70 -2.37
CA PHE A 15 0.86 4.58 -1.21
C PHE A 15 -0.59 4.94 -1.52
N THR A 16 -0.86 5.43 -2.73
CA THR A 16 -2.20 5.72 -3.22
C THR A 16 -2.55 4.93 -4.49
N THR A 17 -3.85 4.77 -4.78
CA THR A 17 -4.33 4.20 -6.05
C THR A 17 -3.71 4.91 -7.25
N GLU A 18 -3.68 6.25 -7.24
CA GLU A 18 -3.13 7.04 -8.34
C GLU A 18 -1.63 6.79 -8.54
N GLN A 19 -0.84 6.84 -7.47
CA GLN A 19 0.61 6.59 -7.55
C GLN A 19 0.91 5.18 -8.07
N ASN A 20 0.22 4.18 -7.52
CA ASN A 20 0.37 2.80 -7.96
C ASN A 20 -0.04 2.64 -9.43
N TYR A 21 -1.17 3.24 -9.83
CA TYR A 21 -1.67 3.16 -11.20
C TYR A 21 -0.71 3.80 -12.21
N GLN A 22 -0.20 5.00 -11.92
CA GLN A 22 0.79 5.68 -12.77
C GLN A 22 2.10 4.89 -12.88
N ALA A 23 2.58 4.31 -11.79
CA ALA A 23 3.76 3.45 -11.82
C ALA A 23 3.55 2.23 -12.73
N VAL A 24 2.36 1.61 -12.68
CA VAL A 24 2.01 0.48 -13.56
C VAL A 24 1.92 0.93 -15.02
N LEU A 25 1.24 2.04 -15.31
CA LEU A 25 1.11 2.58 -16.67
C LEU A 25 2.46 2.91 -17.31
N THR A 26 3.41 3.39 -16.51
CA THR A 26 4.78 3.73 -16.97
C THR A 26 5.70 2.51 -17.08
N GLY A 27 5.21 1.30 -16.78
CA GLY A 27 6.01 0.07 -16.82
C GLY A 27 7.02 -0.03 -15.67
N THR A 28 6.83 0.76 -14.60
CA THR A 28 7.70 0.70 -13.42
C THR A 28 7.46 -0.61 -12.67
N SER A 29 8.53 -1.36 -12.40
CA SER A 29 8.47 -2.61 -11.64
C SER A 29 9.20 -2.47 -10.30
N ALA A 30 8.52 -2.91 -9.24
CA ALA A 30 9.14 -3.08 -7.92
C ALA A 30 9.69 -4.50 -7.70
N LEU A 31 9.51 -5.40 -8.68
CA LEU A 31 9.95 -6.79 -8.57
C LEU A 31 11.48 -6.85 -8.59
N LYS A 32 12.07 -7.41 -7.54
CA LYS A 32 13.51 -7.60 -7.40
C LYS A 32 13.80 -9.04 -7.00
N ARG A 33 14.94 -9.54 -7.46
CA ARG A 33 15.51 -10.79 -6.97
C ARG A 33 16.27 -10.51 -5.67
N TYR A 34 16.01 -11.31 -4.65
CA TYR A 34 16.66 -11.25 -3.36
C TYR A 34 17.45 -12.53 -3.11
N GLU A 35 18.71 -12.38 -2.70
CA GLU A 35 19.61 -13.50 -2.39
C GLU A 35 20.01 -13.42 -0.92
N GLY A 36 19.95 -14.56 -0.20
CA GLY A 36 20.27 -14.62 1.23
C GLY A 36 19.37 -13.80 2.16
N MET A 37 18.30 -13.20 1.63
CA MET A 37 17.37 -12.40 2.43
C MET A 37 16.68 -13.28 3.48
N TRP A 38 16.63 -12.77 4.72
CA TRP A 38 16.11 -13.50 5.90
C TRP A 38 16.83 -14.83 6.19
N GLY A 39 18.05 -15.01 5.69
CA GLY A 39 18.80 -16.25 5.85
C GLY A 39 18.25 -17.42 5.02
N LEU A 40 17.39 -17.15 4.04
CA LEU A 40 16.84 -18.18 3.17
C LEU A 40 17.94 -18.71 2.22
N PRO A 41 18.04 -20.04 2.04
CA PRO A 41 19.04 -20.63 1.16
C PRO A 41 18.72 -20.39 -0.32
N GLU A 42 17.44 -20.41 -0.70
CA GLU A 42 17.02 -20.15 -2.08
C GLU A 42 16.74 -18.66 -2.34
N PRO A 43 17.22 -18.10 -3.46
CA PRO A 43 16.86 -16.76 -3.88
C PRO A 43 15.40 -16.72 -4.36
N PHE A 44 14.73 -15.60 -4.14
CA PHE A 44 13.33 -15.40 -4.55
C PHE A 44 13.11 -14.05 -5.19
N ALA A 45 12.04 -13.91 -5.97
CA ALA A 45 11.63 -12.65 -6.56
C ALA A 45 10.40 -12.11 -5.82
N ALA A 46 10.46 -10.87 -5.36
CA ALA A 46 9.34 -10.21 -4.69
C ALA A 46 9.36 -8.70 -4.92
N SER A 47 8.20 -8.07 -4.72
CA SER A 47 8.09 -6.61 -4.61
C SER A 47 8.00 -6.27 -3.13
N LEU A 48 9.12 -5.91 -2.51
CA LEU A 48 9.15 -5.55 -1.09
C LEU A 48 9.22 -4.04 -0.92
N PHE A 49 8.58 -3.54 0.13
CA PHE A 49 8.77 -2.16 0.59
C PHE A 49 10.23 -1.93 0.98
N SER A 50 10.77 -0.76 0.65
CA SER A 50 12.07 -0.32 1.16
C SER A 50 12.00 -0.05 2.66
N GLU A 51 13.15 0.09 3.34
CA GLU A 51 13.17 0.42 4.77
C GLU A 51 12.58 1.82 5.03
N GLU A 52 12.82 2.77 4.12
CA GLU A 52 12.25 4.12 4.18
C GLU A 52 10.72 4.07 4.05
N GLN A 53 10.21 3.26 3.12
CA GLN A 53 8.78 3.03 2.97
C GLN A 53 8.17 2.37 4.20
N LYS A 54 8.84 1.36 4.78
CA LYS A 54 8.38 0.70 6.01
C LYS A 54 8.31 1.69 7.16
N ALA A 55 9.34 2.51 7.35
CA ALA A 55 9.37 3.53 8.41
C ALA A 55 8.25 4.56 8.25
N ALA A 56 8.02 5.03 7.02
CA ALA A 56 6.95 5.99 6.73
C ALA A 56 5.53 5.44 6.99
N LEU A 57 5.36 4.12 6.93
CA LEU A 57 4.06 3.47 7.12
C LEU A 57 3.72 3.24 8.59
N VAL A 58 4.68 3.25 9.52
CA VAL A 58 4.42 2.98 10.94
C VAL A 58 3.47 4.03 11.53
N LEU A 59 2.55 3.54 12.37
CA LEU A 59 1.75 4.34 13.27
C LEU A 59 2.02 3.88 14.70
N ASP A 60 2.20 4.82 15.62
CA ASP A 60 2.45 4.52 17.02
C ASP A 60 1.30 3.71 17.62
N GLY A 61 1.64 2.63 18.34
CA GLY A 61 0.67 1.74 18.97
C GLY A 61 0.06 0.68 18.04
N PHE A 62 0.49 0.59 16.78
CA PHE A 62 -0.02 -0.39 15.81
C PHE A 62 1.10 -1.24 15.22
N THR A 63 0.78 -2.48 14.86
CA THR A 63 1.67 -3.32 14.04
C THR A 63 1.84 -2.70 12.65
N ARG A 64 2.87 -3.13 11.92
CA ARG A 64 3.09 -2.68 10.53
C ARG A 64 1.91 -2.97 9.62
N PHE A 65 1.28 -4.14 9.77
CA PHE A 65 0.13 -4.51 8.96
C PHE A 65 -1.09 -3.65 9.27
N GLU A 66 -1.41 -3.44 10.55
CA GLU A 66 -2.49 -2.54 10.96
C GLU A 66 -2.24 -1.11 10.49
N SER A 67 -1.00 -0.62 10.61
CA SER A 67 -0.64 0.72 10.14
C SER A 67 -0.88 0.89 8.64
N LEU A 68 -0.52 -0.12 7.84
CA LEU A 68 -0.79 -0.15 6.40
C LEU A 68 -2.30 -0.15 6.12
N ALA A 69 -3.06 -1.01 6.78
CA ALA A 69 -4.51 -1.10 6.61
C ALA A 69 -5.21 0.23 6.98
N ILE A 70 -4.89 0.80 8.13
CA ILE A 70 -5.46 2.08 8.61
C ILE A 70 -5.14 3.21 7.64
N ARG A 71 -3.88 3.33 7.18
CA ARG A 71 -3.50 4.36 6.21
C ARG A 71 -4.24 4.17 4.89
N SER A 72 -4.36 2.94 4.41
CA SER A 72 -5.08 2.66 3.17
C SER A 72 -6.57 3.02 3.27
N VAL A 73 -7.22 2.64 4.36
CA VAL A 73 -8.62 2.99 4.61
C VAL A 73 -8.80 4.51 4.72
N ARG A 74 -7.93 5.20 5.46
CA ARG A 74 -7.96 6.67 5.57
C ARG A 74 -7.83 7.36 4.22
N GLU A 75 -6.92 6.86 3.38
CA GLU A 75 -6.74 7.38 2.02
C GLU A 75 -7.98 7.13 1.17
N ALA A 76 -8.58 5.92 1.20
CA ALA A 76 -9.81 5.67 0.46
C ALA A 76 -10.96 6.59 0.92
N LEU A 77 -11.08 6.83 2.22
CA LEU A 77 -12.12 7.70 2.79
C LEU A 77 -11.91 9.19 2.50
N SER A 78 -10.66 9.66 2.30
CA SER A 78 -10.37 11.08 2.03
C SER A 78 -10.97 11.57 0.70
N HIS A 79 -11.25 10.65 -0.22
CA HIS A 79 -11.86 10.93 -1.54
C HIS A 79 -13.39 10.92 -1.52
N ILE A 80 -14.03 10.65 -0.38
CA ILE A 80 -15.49 10.60 -0.25
C ILE A 80 -15.97 11.73 0.67
N GLN A 81 -16.90 12.55 0.18
CA GLN A 81 -17.76 13.35 1.05
C GLN A 81 -18.89 12.45 1.57
N LEU A 82 -18.67 11.80 2.72
CA LEU A 82 -19.71 11.06 3.41
C LEU A 82 -20.62 12.06 4.14
N ASP A 83 -21.80 12.32 3.59
CA ASP A 83 -22.89 12.92 4.37
C ASP A 83 -23.51 11.83 5.24
N VAL A 84 -23.10 11.81 6.52
CA VAL A 84 -23.60 10.84 7.50
C VAL A 84 -25.00 11.22 7.99
N ALA A 85 -25.52 12.41 7.64
CA ALA A 85 -26.81 12.92 8.13
C ALA A 85 -28.03 12.45 7.32
N SER A 86 -27.82 11.73 6.21
CA SER A 86 -28.91 11.27 5.32
C SER A 86 -29.28 9.79 5.49
N SER A 87 -29.01 9.19 6.67
CA SER A 87 -29.42 7.82 7.02
C SER A 87 -30.50 7.80 8.09
#